data_AF-A0A4Q5VCW0-F1
#
_entry.id   AF-A0A4Q5VCW0-F1
#
_cell.length_a   1.000
_cell.length_b   1.000
_cell.length_c   1.000
_cell.angle_alpha   90.00
_cell.angle_beta   90.00
_cell.angle_gamma   90.00
#
_symmetry.space_group_name_H-M   'P 1'
#
loop_
_entity.id
_entity.type
_entity.pdbx_description
1 polymer ?
#
loop_
_entity_poly.entity_id
_entity_poly.type
_entity_poly.pdbx_seq_one_letter_code
_entity_poly.pdbx_strand_id
1 'polypeptide(L)'
;MLKKYLLLASILYAGLFFSPLSHAQFLPDNTTLNVQSVQRWMQSNRDFASVIQVLDELNKTENDSKKFDALPAVEQDQKITAFLQQKQLLESANKIASQHGWKSLGEYVRLSTKLGNAIAAYFYTQEAARLTEEQKKALQAKTDPVVLSVPASDITFVKNNEKLLKSYIQAYSKGK
;
A
#
# COMPACT_ATOMS: atom_id res chain seq x y z
N MET A 1 4.80 61.97 26.92
CA MET A 1 3.73 61.30 26.16
C MET A 1 4.27 61.03 24.75
N LEU A 2 4.78 59.83 24.46
CA LEU A 2 4.13 58.66 23.84
C LEU A 2 3.79 58.79 22.33
N LYS A 3 4.28 57.78 21.58
CA LYS A 3 3.89 57.29 20.22
C LYS A 3 4.54 58.02 19.04
N LYS A 4 5.03 57.37 17.96
CA LYS A 4 4.94 55.98 17.48
C LYS A 4 5.96 55.77 16.35
N TYR A 5 6.44 54.53 16.20
CA TYR A 5 7.35 54.00 15.18
C TYR A 5 6.71 53.85 13.79
N LEU A 6 7.55 53.90 12.74
CA LEU A 6 7.62 53.04 11.53
C LEU A 6 8.61 53.75 10.55
N LEU A 7 9.42 53.15 9.67
CA LEU A 7 9.90 51.81 9.31
C LEU A 7 10.71 52.08 8.02
N LEU A 8 11.97 51.64 7.86
CA LEU A 8 12.65 51.45 6.56
C LEU A 8 14.10 50.99 6.81
N ALA A 9 14.39 49.72 6.54
CA ALA A 9 15.76 49.26 6.31
C ALA A 9 15.71 48.02 5.43
N SER A 10 16.09 48.22 4.17
CA SER A 10 16.34 47.22 3.15
C SER A 10 17.62 46.44 3.48
N ILE A 11 17.59 45.11 3.46
CA ILE A 11 18.81 44.28 3.45
C ILE A 11 18.68 43.19 2.38
N LEU A 12 19.72 43.19 1.53
CA LEU A 12 20.15 42.28 0.48
C LEU A 12 19.63 40.83 0.55
N TYR A 13 18.99 40.40 -0.55
CA TYR A 13 18.85 38.99 -0.94
C TYR A 13 20.12 38.54 -1.65
N ALA A 14 21.03 37.85 -0.95
CA ALA A 14 22.09 37.07 -1.57
C ALA A 14 21.54 35.67 -1.88
N GLY A 15 21.58 35.30 -3.16
CA GLY A 15 21.05 34.05 -3.67
C GLY A 15 21.75 32.83 -3.08
N LEU A 16 21.02 32.06 -2.28
CA LEU A 16 21.30 30.65 -2.06
C LEU A 16 20.70 29.88 -3.22
N PHE A 17 21.56 29.50 -4.17
CA PHE A 17 21.29 28.42 -5.10
C PHE A 17 21.12 27.13 -4.29
N PHE A 18 19.90 26.83 -3.88
CA PHE A 18 19.52 25.49 -3.47
C PHE A 18 19.51 24.62 -4.73
N SER A 19 20.62 23.94 -4.99
CA SER A 19 20.62 22.77 -5.86
C SER A 19 19.66 21.75 -5.24
N PRO A 20 18.57 21.33 -5.90
CA PRO A 20 17.91 20.11 -5.50
C PRO A 20 18.88 18.98 -5.86
N LEU A 21 19.66 18.53 -4.88
CA LEU A 21 20.18 17.18 -4.93
C LEU A 21 18.96 16.27 -4.94
N SER A 22 18.52 15.92 -6.16
CA SER A 22 17.58 14.85 -6.42
C SER A 22 18.16 13.60 -5.76
N HIS A 23 17.74 13.35 -4.52
CA HIS A 23 17.90 12.06 -3.92
C HIS A 23 16.98 11.17 -4.75
N ALA A 24 17.54 10.51 -5.76
CA ALA A 24 17.02 9.22 -6.19
C ALA A 24 17.16 8.29 -4.98
N GLN A 25 16.31 8.48 -3.98
CA GLN A 25 16.15 7.56 -2.88
C GLN A 25 15.76 6.26 -3.56
N PHE A 26 16.66 5.28 -3.52
CA PHE A 26 16.37 3.95 -4.02
C PHE A 26 15.09 3.50 -3.35
N LEU A 27 14.01 3.46 -4.14
CA LEU A 27 12.72 3.05 -3.64
C LEU A 27 12.87 1.60 -3.15
N PRO A 28 12.30 1.27 -1.99
CA PRO A 28 12.46 -0.06 -1.41
C PRO A 28 11.97 -1.12 -2.41
N ASP A 29 12.72 -2.22 -2.51
CA ASP A 29 12.16 -3.41 -3.13
C ASP A 29 11.02 -3.91 -2.24
N ASN A 30 9.88 -4.25 -2.84
CA ASN A 30 8.69 -4.67 -2.11
C ASN A 30 8.72 -6.18 -1.78
N THR A 31 9.92 -6.77 -1.68
CA THR A 31 10.08 -8.20 -1.37
C THR A 31 9.68 -8.52 0.07
N THR A 32 9.77 -7.55 0.98
CA THR A 32 9.29 -7.64 2.37
C THR A 32 8.48 -6.40 2.74
N LEU A 33 7.58 -6.52 3.72
CA LEU A 33 6.90 -5.35 4.25
C LEU A 33 7.88 -4.47 5.02
N ASN A 34 7.89 -3.18 4.67
CA ASN A 34 8.66 -2.17 5.36
C ASN A 34 7.86 -0.87 5.46
N VAL A 35 8.27 0.02 6.36
CA VAL A 35 7.53 1.24 6.69
C VAL A 35 7.42 2.16 5.48
N GLN A 36 8.48 2.30 4.68
CA GLN A 36 8.50 3.20 3.52
C GLN A 36 7.51 2.73 2.43
N SER A 37 7.52 1.43 2.11
CA SER A 37 6.57 0.84 1.15
C SER A 37 5.12 1.00 1.61
N VAL A 38 4.85 0.78 2.89
CA VAL A 38 3.50 0.91 3.45
C VAL A 38 3.04 2.36 3.53
N GLN A 39 3.93 3.30 3.84
CA GLN A 39 3.61 4.74 3.79
C GLN A 39 3.31 5.20 2.36
N ARG A 40 4.11 4.77 1.37
CA ARG A 40 3.84 5.01 -0.05
C ARG A 40 2.46 4.45 -0.45
N TRP A 41 2.14 3.23 0.01
CA TRP A 41 0.81 2.63 -0.19
C TRP A 41 -0.30 3.47 0.44
N MET A 42 -0.16 3.91 1.70
CA MET A 42 -1.14 4.76 2.37
C MET A 42 -1.38 6.08 1.62
N GLN A 43 -0.33 6.66 1.06
CA GLN A 43 -0.40 7.92 0.30
C GLN A 43 -1.08 7.73 -1.06
N SER A 44 -0.82 6.62 -1.75
CA SER A 44 -1.34 6.39 -3.10
C SER A 44 -2.70 5.69 -3.16
N ASN A 45 -3.14 5.05 -2.07
CA ASN A 45 -4.33 4.18 -2.08
C ASN A 45 -5.64 4.93 -2.41
N ARG A 46 -5.75 6.22 -2.05
CA ARG A 46 -6.90 7.04 -2.47
C ARG A 46 -6.91 7.31 -3.97
N ASP A 47 -5.76 7.63 -4.53
CA ASP A 47 -5.64 7.98 -5.95
C ASP A 47 -5.88 6.76 -6.84
N PHE A 48 -5.47 5.58 -6.39
CA PHE A 48 -5.75 4.32 -7.09
C PHE A 48 -7.18 3.80 -6.91
N ALA A 49 -8.00 4.37 -6.03
CA ALA A 49 -9.29 3.76 -5.64
C ALA A 49 -10.22 3.47 -6.85
N SER A 50 -10.32 4.40 -7.79
CA SER A 50 -11.16 4.24 -8.99
C SER A 50 -10.59 3.21 -9.97
N VAL A 51 -9.27 3.14 -10.11
CA VAL A 51 -8.60 2.16 -10.96
C VAL A 51 -8.75 0.75 -10.38
N ILE A 52 -8.60 0.60 -9.06
CA ILE A 52 -8.75 -0.69 -8.37
C ILE A 52 -10.19 -1.20 -8.45
N GLN A 53 -11.19 -0.33 -8.27
CA GLN A 53 -12.59 -0.74 -8.39
C GLN A 53 -12.90 -1.36 -9.76
N VAL A 54 -12.29 -0.86 -10.84
CA VAL A 54 -12.43 -1.46 -12.17
C VAL A 54 -11.56 -2.70 -12.31
N LEU A 55 -10.38 -2.73 -11.69
CA LEU A 55 -9.49 -3.89 -11.71
C LEU A 55 -10.11 -5.11 -11.01
N ASP A 56 -10.99 -4.92 -10.03
CA ASP A 56 -11.73 -6.01 -9.37
C ASP A 56 -12.56 -6.84 -10.38
N GLU A 57 -12.94 -6.28 -11.53
CA GLU A 57 -13.63 -7.02 -12.60
C GLU A 57 -12.71 -8.00 -13.37
N LEU A 58 -11.39 -7.87 -13.22
CA LEU A 58 -10.40 -8.76 -13.85
C LEU A 58 -10.58 -10.21 -13.36
N ASN A 59 -10.89 -10.38 -12.07
CA ASN A 59 -11.06 -11.67 -11.43
C ASN A 59 -12.46 -11.77 -10.83
N LYS A 60 -13.37 -12.48 -11.52
CA LYS A 60 -14.79 -12.54 -11.14
C LYS A 60 -15.09 -13.49 -9.98
N THR A 61 -14.17 -14.41 -9.72
CA THR A 61 -14.30 -15.39 -8.65
C THR A 61 -13.04 -15.41 -7.78
N GLU A 62 -13.18 -15.88 -6.54
CA GLU A 62 -12.05 -16.10 -5.64
C GLU A 62 -11.00 -17.03 -6.26
N ASN A 63 -11.43 -18.04 -7.01
CA ASN A 63 -10.53 -18.95 -7.71
C ASN A 63 -9.74 -18.26 -8.83
N ASP A 64 -10.35 -17.29 -9.53
CA ASP A 64 -9.64 -16.50 -10.54
C ASP A 64 -8.59 -15.60 -9.88
N SER A 65 -8.94 -14.97 -8.75
CA SER A 65 -7.99 -14.17 -7.97
C SER A 65 -6.81 -15.01 -7.48
N LYS A 66 -7.06 -16.23 -6.96
CA LYS A 66 -6.01 -17.15 -6.52
C LYS A 66 -5.08 -17.56 -7.66
N LYS A 67 -5.63 -17.85 -8.84
CA LYS A 67 -4.84 -18.16 -10.04
C LYS A 67 -4.01 -16.97 -10.49
N PHE A 68 -4.60 -15.77 -10.46
CA PHE A 68 -3.90 -14.54 -10.81
C PHE A 68 -2.74 -14.25 -9.86
N ASP A 69 -2.97 -14.34 -8.55
CA ASP A 69 -1.95 -14.08 -7.52
C ASP A 69 -0.79 -15.08 -7.58
N ALA A 70 -1.04 -16.31 -8.07
CA ALA A 70 -0.03 -17.35 -8.26
C ALA A 70 0.86 -17.11 -9.50
N LEU A 71 0.50 -16.20 -10.41
CA LEU A 71 1.31 -15.91 -11.59
C LEU A 71 2.61 -15.19 -11.23
N PRO A 72 3.68 -15.34 -12.03
CA PRO A 72 4.86 -14.49 -11.93
C PRO A 72 4.50 -13.00 -12.04
N ALA A 73 5.23 -12.14 -11.33
CA ALA A 73 4.95 -10.70 -11.29
C ALA A 73 4.88 -10.04 -12.67
N VAL A 74 5.72 -10.48 -13.61
CA VAL A 74 5.72 -9.98 -15.00
C VAL A 74 4.41 -10.34 -15.71
N GLU A 75 3.90 -11.56 -15.52
CA GLU A 75 2.65 -12.00 -16.14
C GLU A 75 1.43 -11.32 -15.51
N GLN A 76 1.46 -11.09 -14.20
CA GLN A 76 0.45 -10.25 -13.53
C GLN A 76 0.41 -8.84 -14.14
N ASP A 77 1.58 -8.21 -14.29
CA ASP A 77 1.70 -6.86 -14.86
C ASP A 77 1.21 -6.80 -16.30
N GLN A 78 1.49 -7.82 -17.11
CA GLN A 78 0.99 -7.93 -18.48
C GLN A 78 -0.54 -8.02 -18.53
N LYS A 79 -1.14 -8.87 -17.68
CA LYS A 79 -2.60 -9.01 -17.59
C LYS A 79 -3.28 -7.74 -17.12
N ILE A 80 -2.75 -7.10 -16.08
CA ILE A 80 -3.24 -5.80 -15.59
C ILE A 80 -3.16 -4.76 -16.71
N THR A 81 -2.01 -4.67 -17.41
CA THR A 81 -1.81 -3.70 -18.49
C THR A 81 -2.82 -3.89 -19.60
N ALA A 82 -2.98 -5.12 -20.10
CA ALA A 82 -3.93 -5.43 -21.17
C ALA A 82 -5.38 -5.11 -20.75
N PHE A 83 -5.75 -5.44 -19.51
CA PHE A 83 -7.08 -5.15 -18.99
C PHE A 83 -7.34 -3.63 -18.89
N LEU A 84 -6.39 -2.87 -18.34
CA LEU A 84 -6.53 -1.41 -18.22
C LEU A 84 -6.56 -0.72 -19.58
N GLN A 85 -5.87 -1.24 -20.59
CA GLN A 85 -5.98 -0.74 -21.96
C GLN A 85 -7.40 -0.91 -22.50
N GLN A 86 -8.00 -2.09 -22.32
CA GLN A 86 -9.39 -2.35 -22.73
C GLN A 86 -10.38 -1.41 -22.01
N LYS A 87 -10.10 -1.07 -20.76
CA LYS A 87 -10.90 -0.14 -19.94
C LYS A 87 -10.58 1.34 -20.17
N GLN A 88 -9.60 1.66 -21.03
CA GLN A 88 -9.11 3.03 -21.25
C GLN A 88 -8.59 3.72 -19.98
N LEU A 89 -8.06 2.94 -19.03
CA LEU A 89 -7.53 3.42 -17.74
C LEU A 89 -6.01 3.33 -17.63
N LEU A 90 -5.32 2.75 -18.61
CA LEU A 90 -3.88 2.50 -18.52
C LEU A 90 -3.08 3.79 -18.27
N GLU A 91 -3.36 4.86 -19.01
CA GLU A 91 -2.64 6.14 -18.86
C GLU A 91 -2.85 6.75 -17.48
N SER A 92 -4.08 6.73 -16.97
CA SER A 92 -4.41 7.21 -15.62
C SER A 92 -3.67 6.40 -14.55
N ALA A 93 -3.71 5.08 -14.66
CA ALA A 93 -3.01 4.19 -13.75
C ALA A 93 -1.49 4.43 -13.75
N ASN A 94 -0.89 4.59 -14.94
CA ASN A 94 0.54 4.87 -15.08
C ASN A 94 0.92 6.24 -14.52
N LYS A 95 0.07 7.25 -14.69
CA LYS A 95 0.27 8.58 -14.11
C LYS A 95 0.30 8.52 -12.59
N ILE A 96 -0.68 7.84 -11.98
CA ILE A 96 -0.73 7.67 -10.51
C ILE A 96 0.50 6.86 -10.04
N ALA A 97 0.84 5.78 -10.73
CA ALA A 97 2.02 4.97 -10.41
C ALA A 97 3.29 5.82 -10.42
N SER A 98 3.54 6.57 -11.50
CA SER A 98 4.70 7.45 -11.61
C SER A 98 4.73 8.54 -10.54
N GLN A 99 3.58 9.18 -10.27
CA GLN A 99 3.46 10.24 -9.25
C GLN A 99 3.87 9.76 -7.86
N HIS A 100 3.52 8.52 -7.50
CA HIS A 100 3.82 7.94 -6.20
C HIS A 100 5.10 7.08 -6.18
N GLY A 101 5.81 6.99 -7.30
CA GLY A 101 7.02 6.18 -7.41
C GLY A 101 6.76 4.67 -7.35
N TRP A 102 5.67 4.19 -7.96
CA TRP A 102 5.47 2.76 -8.25
C TRP A 102 6.02 2.43 -9.63
N LYS A 103 6.62 1.25 -9.79
CA LYS A 103 7.09 0.73 -11.07
C LYS A 103 5.93 0.38 -12.00
N SER A 104 4.83 -0.10 -11.43
CA SER A 104 3.60 -0.45 -12.14
C SER A 104 2.42 -0.46 -11.18
N LEU A 105 1.18 -0.42 -11.70
CA LEU A 105 0.00 -0.70 -10.86
C LEU A 105 0.10 -2.10 -10.22
N GLY A 106 0.65 -3.08 -10.94
CA GLY A 106 0.78 -4.42 -10.38
C GLY A 106 1.73 -4.49 -9.19
N GLU A 107 2.78 -3.66 -9.12
CA GLU A 107 3.62 -3.56 -7.92
C GLU A 107 2.80 -3.07 -6.72
N TYR A 108 1.99 -2.04 -6.92
CA TYR A 108 1.08 -1.53 -5.91
C TYR A 108 0.06 -2.60 -5.47
N VAL A 109 -0.53 -3.34 -6.41
CA VAL A 109 -1.50 -4.41 -6.13
C VAL A 109 -0.84 -5.53 -5.33
N ARG A 110 0.33 -6.01 -5.73
CA ARG A 110 1.06 -7.06 -5.00
C ARG A 110 1.40 -6.64 -3.57
N LEU A 111 1.84 -5.40 -3.36
CA LEU A 111 2.08 -4.91 -2.00
C LEU A 111 0.77 -4.82 -1.21
N SER A 112 -0.32 -4.37 -1.84
CA SER A 112 -1.66 -4.31 -1.21
C SER A 112 -2.12 -5.69 -0.75
N THR A 113 -1.99 -6.70 -1.62
CA THR A 113 -2.32 -8.11 -1.30
C THR A 113 -1.43 -8.63 -0.18
N LYS A 114 -0.11 -8.41 -0.24
CA LYS A 114 0.82 -8.82 0.83
C LYS A 114 0.45 -8.19 2.17
N LEU A 115 0.18 -6.88 2.20
CA LEU A 115 -0.20 -6.17 3.42
C LEU A 115 -1.54 -6.67 3.96
N GLY A 116 -2.53 -6.88 3.09
CA GLY A 116 -3.83 -7.45 3.47
C GLY A 116 -3.71 -8.84 4.09
N ASN A 117 -2.95 -9.73 3.45
CA ASN A 117 -2.70 -11.08 3.97
C ASN A 117 -1.95 -11.05 5.31
N ALA A 118 -0.97 -10.16 5.46
CA ALA A 118 -0.25 -10.00 6.73
C ALA A 118 -1.15 -9.49 7.86
N ILE A 119 -2.08 -8.57 7.57
CA ILE A 119 -3.07 -8.09 8.54
C ILE A 119 -4.02 -9.24 8.92
N ALA A 120 -4.51 -10.00 7.96
CA ALA A 120 -5.36 -11.16 8.21
C ALA A 120 -4.63 -12.22 9.07
N ALA A 121 -3.36 -12.51 8.77
CA ALA A 121 -2.54 -13.45 9.53
C ALA A 121 -2.30 -12.97 10.96
N TYR A 122 -2.04 -11.67 11.15
CA TYR A 122 -1.93 -11.09 12.48
C TYR A 122 -3.21 -11.31 13.31
N PHE A 123 -4.38 -11.01 12.77
CA PHE A 123 -5.64 -11.24 13.48
C PHE A 123 -5.93 -12.73 13.70
N TYR A 124 -5.61 -13.60 12.73
CA TYR A 124 -5.67 -15.05 12.90
C TYR A 124 -4.83 -15.51 14.09
N THR A 125 -3.58 -15.05 14.22
CA THR A 125 -2.71 -15.46 15.35
C THR A 125 -3.25 -15.01 16.71
N GLN A 126 -3.84 -13.81 16.77
CA GLN A 126 -4.45 -13.27 17.99
C GLN A 126 -5.70 -14.05 18.40
N GLU A 127 -6.53 -14.44 17.43
CA GLU A 127 -7.73 -15.24 17.68
C GLU A 127 -7.36 -16.66 18.10
N ALA A 128 -6.48 -17.32 17.33
CA ALA A 128 -6.03 -18.67 17.62
C ALA A 128 -5.42 -18.81 19.03
N ALA A 129 -4.71 -17.79 19.52
CA ALA A 129 -4.11 -17.79 20.86
C ALA A 129 -5.13 -17.91 22.01
N ARG A 130 -6.41 -17.62 21.76
CA ARG A 130 -7.50 -17.65 22.76
C ARG A 130 -8.35 -18.92 22.71
N LEU A 131 -8.10 -19.80 21.74
CA LEU A 131 -8.91 -20.97 21.44
C LEU A 131 -8.32 -22.25 22.03
N THR A 132 -9.16 -23.26 22.26
CA THR A 132 -8.71 -24.63 22.54
C THR A 132 -8.06 -25.25 21.30
N GLU A 133 -7.34 -26.37 21.46
CA GLU A 133 -6.70 -27.06 20.33
C GLU A 133 -7.70 -27.55 19.27
N GLU A 134 -8.87 -28.04 19.69
CA GLU A 134 -9.95 -28.43 18.77
C GLU A 134 -10.48 -27.24 17.98
N GLN A 135 -10.67 -26.10 18.66
CA GLN A 135 -11.12 -24.87 18.03
C GLN A 135 -10.06 -24.28 17.08
N LYS A 136 -8.78 -24.35 17.43
CA LYS A 136 -7.67 -23.96 16.55
C LYS A 136 -7.66 -24.80 15.27
N LYS A 137 -7.80 -26.13 15.37
CA LYS A 137 -7.89 -27.00 14.20
C LYS A 137 -9.07 -26.65 13.31
N ALA A 138 -10.23 -26.39 13.90
CA ALA A 138 -11.42 -25.97 13.16
C ALA A 138 -11.24 -24.60 12.49
N LEU A 139 -10.59 -23.64 13.16
CA LEU A 139 -10.27 -22.33 12.60
C LEU A 139 -9.27 -22.46 11.44
N GLN A 140 -8.20 -23.23 11.62
CA GLN A 140 -7.18 -23.47 10.60
C GLN A 140 -7.80 -24.09 9.35
N ALA A 141 -8.70 -25.07 9.48
CA ALA A 141 -9.37 -25.74 8.36
C ALA A 141 -10.25 -24.80 7.50
N LYS A 142 -10.70 -23.67 8.06
CA LYS A 142 -11.53 -22.67 7.37
C LYS A 142 -10.75 -21.43 6.92
N THR A 143 -9.49 -21.32 7.32
CA THR A 143 -8.66 -20.16 7.01
C THR A 143 -8.02 -20.36 5.65
N ASP A 144 -7.97 -19.30 4.84
CA ASP A 144 -7.31 -19.36 3.54
C ASP A 144 -5.84 -19.78 3.71
N PRO A 145 -5.35 -20.79 2.94
CA PRO A 145 -3.95 -21.20 2.98
C PRO A 145 -2.95 -20.05 2.81
N VAL A 146 -3.30 -18.98 2.07
CA VAL A 146 -2.43 -17.80 1.90
C VAL A 146 -2.21 -17.05 3.21
N VAL A 147 -3.21 -17.01 4.08
CA VAL A 147 -3.13 -16.38 5.41
C VAL A 147 -2.27 -17.23 6.35
N LEU A 148 -2.40 -18.56 6.25
CA LEU A 148 -1.62 -19.50 7.06
C LEU A 148 -0.13 -19.56 6.67
N SER A 149 0.21 -19.15 5.44
CA SER A 149 1.57 -19.21 4.88
C SER A 149 2.32 -17.87 4.91
N VAL A 150 1.74 -16.83 5.51
CA VAL A 150 2.40 -15.52 5.63
C VAL A 150 3.70 -15.63 6.44
N PRO A 151 4.82 -15.05 5.98
CA PRO A 151 6.06 -15.01 6.74
C PRO A 151 5.90 -14.35 8.11
N ALA A 152 6.54 -14.92 9.14
CA ALA A 152 6.51 -14.38 10.50
C ALA A 152 7.03 -12.94 10.60
N SER A 153 7.95 -12.54 9.70
CA SER A 153 8.45 -11.17 9.60
C SER A 153 7.36 -10.17 9.23
N ASP A 154 6.46 -10.52 8.32
CA ASP A 154 5.37 -9.66 7.87
C ASP A 154 4.26 -9.57 8.95
N ILE A 155 3.99 -10.66 9.67
CA ILE A 155 3.09 -10.65 10.84
C ILE A 155 3.66 -9.74 11.93
N THR A 156 4.96 -9.85 12.20
CA THR A 156 5.67 -9.02 13.18
C THR A 156 5.67 -7.55 12.76
N PHE A 157 5.83 -7.27 11.46
CA PHE A 157 5.71 -5.92 10.93
C PHE A 157 4.34 -5.32 11.23
N VAL A 158 3.25 -6.05 10.99
CA VAL A 158 1.89 -5.58 11.30
C VAL A 158 1.73 -5.32 12.79
N LYS A 159 2.18 -6.23 13.65
CA LYS A 159 2.15 -6.05 15.12
C LYS A 159 2.86 -4.76 15.54
N ASN A 160 4.06 -4.51 15.02
CA ASN A 160 4.87 -3.34 15.38
C ASN A 160 4.28 -2.03 14.84
N ASN A 161 3.45 -2.09 13.80
CA ASN A 161 2.85 -0.93 13.14
C ASN A 161 1.32 -0.86 13.32
N GLU A 162 0.76 -1.63 14.24
CA GLU A 162 -0.70 -1.79 14.39
C GLU A 162 -1.41 -0.45 14.59
N LYS A 163 -0.85 0.43 15.44
CA LYS A 163 -1.44 1.75 15.71
C LYS A 163 -1.49 2.62 14.44
N LEU A 164 -0.43 2.61 13.63
CA LEU A 164 -0.35 3.34 12.37
C LEU A 164 -1.39 2.81 11.38
N LEU A 165 -1.41 1.50 11.17
CA LEU A 165 -2.33 0.83 10.25
C LEU A 165 -3.78 1.07 10.64
N LYS A 166 -4.13 0.90 11.92
CA LYS A 166 -5.48 1.18 12.43
C LYS A 166 -5.89 2.63 12.22
N SER A 167 -5.02 3.57 12.56
CA SER A 167 -5.30 5.01 12.42
C SER A 167 -5.58 5.37 10.96
N TYR A 168 -4.76 4.84 10.04
CA TYR A 168 -4.96 5.04 8.61
C TYR A 168 -6.27 4.43 8.12
N ILE A 169 -6.55 3.16 8.42
CA ILE A 169 -7.77 2.46 7.97
C ILE A 169 -9.02 3.20 8.47
N GLN A 170 -9.02 3.65 9.73
CA GLN A 170 -10.12 4.42 10.32
C GLN A 170 -10.29 5.80 9.68
N ALA A 171 -9.19 6.50 9.34
CA ALA A 171 -9.27 7.77 8.64
C ALA A 171 -9.72 7.60 7.18
N TYR A 172 -9.30 6.51 6.55
CA TYR A 172 -9.70 6.15 5.19
C TYR A 172 -11.20 5.84 5.09
N SER A 173 -11.75 5.10 6.06
CA SER A 173 -13.18 4.75 6.07
C SER A 173 -14.11 5.93 6.33
N LYS A 174 -13.67 6.96 7.07
CA LYS A 174 -14.45 8.19 7.33
C LYS A 174 -14.52 9.15 6.14
N GLY A 175 -13.62 9.00 5.17
CA GLY A 175 -13.56 9.84 3.96
C GLY A 175 -14.29 9.24 2.75
N LYS A 176 -14.97 8.11 2.94
CA LYS A 176 -15.94 7.51 2.01
C LYS A 176 -17.35 7.81 2.51
#